data_AF-A0A443QGT6-F1
#
_entry.id   AF-A0A443QGT6-F1
#
_cell.length_a   1.000
_cell.length_b   1.000
_cell.length_c   1.000
_cell.angle_alpha   90.00
_cell.angle_beta   90.00
_cell.angle_gamma   90.00
#
_symmetry.space_group_name_H-M   'P 1'
#
loop_
_entity.id
_entity.type
_entity.pdbx_description
1 polymer ?
#
loop_
_entity_poly.entity_id
_entity_poly.type
_entity_poly.pdbx_seq_one_letter_code
_entity_poly.pdbx_strand_id
1 'polypeptide(L)'
;MESYDQLCSCEKENSIERIRNWIQTFNGSGKLALEKDNETGIATICLMNPSKKNALDGPMMAQLSYVVDELENWREGRAIIIYGYDRFFCSGMDLQMAKCLKDDIEKSKLMATLMRDTLKRLKELPMLSVAFIEGKALGGGAELTTACDFRIVAPNAEIGFVHIKMGITSAFGAGARLVQLLGYSKVLEIITSARLINSVEAIEIGFANYMVKRSAENYLNEVKEW
;
A
#
# COMPACT_ATOMS: atom_id res chain seq x y z
N MET A 1 4.45 -25.45 28.82
CA MET A 1 3.09 -25.05 28.42
C MET A 1 3.27 -23.80 27.58
N GLU A 2 3.52 -24.00 26.28
CA GLU A 2 3.57 -22.86 25.33
C GLU A 2 2.28 -22.08 25.50
N SER A 3 2.37 -20.76 25.61
CA SER A 3 1.17 -19.95 25.86
C SER A 3 0.22 -20.11 24.67
N TYR A 4 -1.09 -20.13 24.93
CA TYR A 4 -2.12 -20.22 23.88
C TYR A 4 -1.93 -19.16 22.78
N ASP A 5 -1.36 -18.00 23.14
CA ASP A 5 -0.98 -16.93 22.22
C ASP A 5 0.16 -17.31 21.26
N GLN A 6 1.17 -18.08 21.72
CA GLN A 6 2.26 -18.58 20.87
C GLN A 6 1.79 -19.67 19.89
N LEU A 7 0.86 -20.52 20.31
CA LEU A 7 0.25 -21.52 19.42
C LEU A 7 -0.62 -20.85 18.35
N CYS A 8 -1.43 -19.86 18.72
CA CYS A 8 -2.26 -19.10 17.78
C CYS A 8 -1.42 -18.26 16.80
N SER A 9 -0.28 -17.69 17.24
CA SER A 9 0.64 -16.97 16.35
C SER A 9 1.32 -17.91 15.36
N CYS A 10 1.80 -19.07 15.81
CA CYS A 10 2.42 -20.09 14.96
C CYS A 10 1.44 -20.67 13.91
N GLU A 11 0.19 -20.95 14.28
CA GLU A 11 -0.84 -21.38 13.33
C GLU A 11 -1.18 -20.30 12.29
N LYS A 12 -1.22 -19.02 12.71
CA LYS A 12 -1.42 -17.89 11.79
C LYS A 12 -0.23 -17.68 10.87
N GLU A 13 1.00 -17.73 11.36
CA GLU A 13 2.23 -17.64 10.57
C GLU A 13 2.27 -18.76 9.51
N ASN A 14 1.98 -20.00 9.91
CA ASN A 14 1.85 -21.13 9.01
C ASN A 14 0.74 -20.92 7.95
N SER A 15 -0.31 -20.16 8.27
CA SER A 15 -1.39 -19.84 7.31
C SER A 15 -0.99 -18.74 6.33
N ILE A 16 -0.31 -17.68 6.77
CA ILE A 16 0.13 -16.57 5.92
C ILE A 16 1.20 -17.04 4.95
N GLU A 17 2.16 -17.84 5.41
CA GLU A 17 3.21 -18.37 4.54
C GLU A 17 2.65 -19.26 3.42
N ARG A 18 1.60 -20.04 3.71
CA ARG A 18 0.87 -20.80 2.66
C ARG A 18 0.22 -19.87 1.64
N ILE A 19 -0.36 -18.74 2.07
CA ILE A 19 -0.96 -17.76 1.16
C ILE A 19 0.12 -17.07 0.32
N ARG A 20 1.27 -16.71 0.91
CA ARG A 20 2.43 -16.15 0.17
C ARG A 20 2.93 -17.11 -0.91
N ASN A 21 3.09 -18.39 -0.58
CA ASN A 21 3.52 -19.39 -1.54
C ASN A 21 2.51 -19.55 -2.69
N TRP A 22 1.21 -19.55 -2.37
CA TRP A 22 0.16 -19.61 -3.39
C TRP A 22 0.11 -18.35 -4.27
N ILE A 23 0.17 -17.15 -3.69
CA ILE A 23 -0.01 -15.91 -4.45
C ILE A 23 1.16 -15.64 -5.40
N GLN A 24 2.36 -16.14 -5.08
CA GLN A 24 3.53 -16.08 -5.96
C GLN A 24 3.40 -16.96 -7.20
N THR A 25 2.46 -17.91 -7.24
CA THR A 25 2.21 -18.75 -8.44
C THR A 25 1.52 -17.99 -9.58
N PHE A 26 0.97 -16.80 -9.30
CA PHE A 26 0.41 -15.95 -10.35
C PHE A 26 1.54 -15.35 -11.20
N ASN A 27 1.33 -15.32 -12.52
CA ASN A 27 2.26 -14.67 -13.43
C ASN A 27 2.39 -13.17 -13.10
N GLY A 28 3.63 -12.70 -13.06
CA GLY A 28 3.96 -11.33 -12.73
C GLY A 28 5.45 -11.08 -12.94
N SER A 29 5.79 -9.85 -13.29
CA SER A 29 7.17 -9.40 -13.41
C SER A 29 7.42 -8.14 -12.59
N GLY A 30 6.41 -7.71 -11.83
CA GLY A 30 6.53 -6.62 -10.90
C GLY A 30 7.50 -6.98 -9.78
N LYS A 31 8.13 -5.95 -9.23
CA LYS A 31 9.10 -6.09 -8.14
C LYS A 31 9.01 -4.93 -7.17
N LEU A 32 9.34 -5.21 -5.91
CA LEU A 32 9.59 -4.20 -4.89
C LEU A 32 11.09 -4.11 -4.66
N ALA A 33 11.62 -2.90 -4.60
CA ALA A 33 12.99 -2.64 -4.17
C ALA A 33 12.95 -2.00 -2.78
N LEU A 34 13.54 -2.69 -1.79
CA LEU A 34 13.77 -2.16 -0.45
C LEU A 34 15.21 -1.67 -0.36
N GLU A 35 15.39 -0.41 0.01
CA GLU A 35 16.70 0.18 0.30
C GLU A 35 16.69 0.72 1.72
N LYS A 36 17.59 0.24 2.58
CA LYS A 36 17.73 0.66 3.97
C LYS A 36 18.99 1.48 4.14
N ASP A 37 18.87 2.64 4.77
CA ASP A 37 20.00 3.45 5.19
C ASP A 37 20.10 3.38 6.72
N ASN A 38 21.13 2.70 7.22
CA ASN A 38 21.36 2.52 8.66
C ASN A 38 21.96 3.76 9.33
N GLU A 39 22.51 4.71 8.58
CA GLU A 39 23.05 5.95 9.13
C GLU A 39 21.90 6.92 9.46
N THR A 40 20.96 7.08 8.52
CA THR A 40 19.78 7.94 8.74
C THR A 40 18.63 7.22 9.42
N GLY A 41 18.56 5.89 9.31
CA GLY A 41 17.42 5.08 9.76
C GLY A 41 16.20 5.21 8.85
N ILE A 42 16.37 5.70 7.61
CA ILE A 42 15.29 5.85 6.64
C ILE A 42 15.40 4.74 5.58
N ALA A 43 14.33 3.98 5.39
CA ALA A 43 14.23 3.05 4.27
C ALA A 43 13.30 3.59 3.18
N THR A 44 13.47 3.08 1.95
CA THR A 44 12.54 3.31 0.86
C THR A 44 12.06 2.00 0.26
N ILE A 45 10.78 1.97 -0.13
CA ILE A 45 10.16 0.87 -0.86
C ILE A 45 9.68 1.42 -2.20
N CYS A 46 10.33 1.00 -3.28
CA CYS A 46 9.94 1.36 -4.64
C CYS A 46 9.05 0.27 -5.26
N LEU A 47 7.82 0.62 -5.63
CA LEU A 47 6.91 -0.23 -6.38
C LEU A 47 7.25 -0.17 -7.87
N MET A 48 7.68 -1.28 -8.47
CA MET A 48 8.16 -1.30 -9.86
C MET A 48 7.39 -2.33 -10.71
N ASN A 49 6.42 -1.86 -11.47
CA ASN A 49 5.78 -2.60 -12.56
C ASN A 49 5.38 -1.61 -13.67
N PRO A 50 6.35 -0.93 -14.32
CA PRO A 50 6.09 0.25 -15.16
C PRO A 50 5.13 -0.04 -16.33
N SER A 51 5.26 -1.22 -16.96
CA SER A 51 4.36 -1.64 -18.06
C SER A 51 2.90 -1.76 -17.63
N LYS A 52 2.64 -1.89 -16.33
CA LYS A 52 1.32 -1.98 -15.73
C LYS A 52 1.08 -0.92 -14.66
N LYS A 53 1.75 0.24 -14.75
CA LYS A 53 1.53 1.39 -13.84
C LYS A 53 1.69 1.02 -12.35
N ASN A 54 2.72 0.23 -12.06
CA ASN A 54 3.06 -0.25 -10.72
C ASN A 54 1.92 -1.02 -10.04
N ALA A 55 1.09 -1.71 -10.84
CA ALA A 55 0.09 -2.63 -10.32
C ALA A 55 0.74 -3.77 -9.54
N LEU A 56 0.15 -4.12 -8.40
CA LEU A 56 0.55 -5.24 -7.55
C LEU A 56 0.06 -6.54 -8.18
N ASP A 57 0.99 -7.30 -8.77
CA ASP A 57 0.76 -8.70 -9.11
C ASP A 57 1.03 -9.60 -7.89
N GLY A 58 0.76 -10.90 -8.02
CA GLY A 58 0.91 -11.85 -6.92
C GLY A 58 2.31 -11.85 -6.29
N PRO A 59 3.40 -11.94 -7.09
CA PRO A 59 4.76 -11.80 -6.59
C PRO A 59 5.01 -10.51 -5.80
N MET A 60 4.56 -9.35 -6.30
CA MET A 60 4.70 -8.09 -5.58
C MET A 60 3.95 -8.08 -4.23
N MET A 61 2.75 -8.69 -4.15
CA MET A 61 1.99 -8.79 -2.90
C MET A 61 2.73 -9.63 -1.85
N ALA A 62 3.33 -10.75 -2.26
CA ALA A 62 4.15 -11.55 -1.37
C ALA A 62 5.43 -10.81 -0.94
N GLN A 63 6.13 -10.17 -1.88
CA GLN A 63 7.31 -9.35 -1.60
C GLN A 63 7.01 -8.24 -0.58
N LEU A 64 5.87 -7.55 -0.71
CA LEU A 64 5.47 -6.54 0.27
C LEU A 64 5.30 -7.14 1.67
N SER A 65 4.72 -8.34 1.75
CA SER A 65 4.55 -9.07 3.01
C SER A 65 5.90 -9.45 3.63
N TYR A 66 6.85 -9.95 2.85
CA TYR A 66 8.20 -10.25 3.32
C TYR A 66 9.00 -9.00 3.70
N VAL A 67 8.85 -7.89 2.95
CA VAL A 67 9.47 -6.61 3.30
C VAL A 67 8.96 -6.10 4.65
N VAL A 68 7.67 -6.28 4.95
CA VAL A 68 7.12 -5.95 6.26
C VAL A 68 7.72 -6.84 7.36
N ASP A 69 7.88 -8.15 7.13
CA ASP A 69 8.60 -9.04 8.08
C ASP A 69 10.03 -8.54 8.35
N GLU A 70 10.74 -8.10 7.32
CA GLU A 70 12.11 -7.59 7.44
C GLU A 70 12.16 -6.28 8.24
N LEU A 71 11.21 -5.37 8.00
CA LEU A 71 11.14 -4.06 8.66
C LEU A 71 10.71 -4.15 10.12
N GLU A 72 9.86 -5.11 10.49
CA GLU A 72 9.51 -5.38 11.90
C GLU A 72 10.74 -5.72 12.75
N ASN A 73 11.77 -6.28 12.13
CA ASN A 73 13.01 -6.69 12.79
C ASN A 73 14.18 -5.70 12.57
N TRP A 74 13.95 -4.60 11.85
CA TRP A 74 14.99 -3.62 11.53
C TRP A 74 15.17 -2.62 12.67
N ARG A 75 16.22 -2.80 13.48
CA ARG A 75 16.44 -2.05 14.74
C ARG A 75 16.86 -0.61 14.53
N GLU A 76 17.51 -0.30 13.42
CA GLU A 76 17.97 1.05 13.07
C GLU A 76 16.85 1.90 12.46
N GLY A 77 15.72 1.29 12.10
CA GLY A 77 14.65 1.94 11.37
C GLY A 77 13.88 3.00 12.17
N ARG A 78 13.72 4.16 11.55
CA ARG A 78 12.99 5.33 12.08
C ARG A 78 11.83 5.74 11.19
N ALA A 79 12.02 5.62 9.88
CA ALA A 79 10.99 5.91 8.91
C ALA A 79 11.11 5.04 7.64
N ILE A 80 10.00 4.84 6.95
CA ILE A 80 9.93 4.23 5.62
C ILE A 80 9.18 5.13 4.65
N ILE A 81 9.67 5.23 3.42
CA ILE A 81 9.01 5.96 2.33
C ILE A 81 8.62 4.95 1.25
N ILE A 82 7.32 4.79 1.02
CA ILE A 82 6.78 4.01 -0.08
C ILE A 82 6.48 4.95 -1.24
N TYR A 83 6.99 4.62 -2.42
CA TYR A 83 6.75 5.37 -3.64
C TYR A 83 6.70 4.42 -4.84
N GLY A 84 6.22 4.92 -5.98
CA GLY A 84 6.18 4.14 -7.21
C GLY A 84 7.20 4.62 -8.23
N TYR A 85 7.70 3.69 -9.04
CA TYR A 85 8.64 3.96 -10.11
C TYR A 85 8.02 4.82 -11.23
N ASP A 86 8.83 5.67 -11.86
CA ASP A 86 8.47 6.47 -13.03
C ASP A 86 7.20 7.33 -12.84
N ARG A 87 7.15 8.05 -11.71
CA ARG A 87 6.12 9.06 -11.39
C ARG A 87 4.68 8.55 -11.40
N PHE A 88 4.48 7.27 -11.12
CA PHE A 88 3.17 6.67 -10.92
C PHE A 88 3.20 5.88 -9.62
N PHE A 89 2.30 6.12 -8.66
CA PHE A 89 2.39 5.43 -7.38
C PHE A 89 2.04 3.95 -7.51
N CYS A 90 0.77 3.64 -7.77
CA CYS A 90 0.29 2.27 -7.92
C CYS A 90 -1.14 2.27 -8.46
N SER A 91 -1.42 1.49 -9.50
CA SER A 91 -2.79 1.38 -10.03
C SER A 91 -3.66 0.33 -9.34
N GLY A 92 -3.17 -0.27 -8.25
CA GLY A 92 -3.86 -1.32 -7.48
C GLY A 92 -3.52 -2.71 -7.94
N MET A 93 -4.43 -3.66 -7.74
CA MET A 93 -4.22 -5.06 -8.11
C MET A 93 -4.09 -5.21 -9.63
N ASP A 94 -3.16 -6.04 -10.07
CA ASP A 94 -2.99 -6.39 -11.48
C ASP A 94 -4.29 -6.91 -12.11
N LEU A 95 -4.60 -6.45 -13.33
CA LEU A 95 -5.86 -6.79 -14.00
C LEU A 95 -5.94 -8.26 -14.46
N GLN A 96 -4.82 -8.92 -14.75
CA GLN A 96 -4.83 -10.36 -15.08
C GLN A 96 -5.14 -11.16 -13.83
N MET A 97 -4.52 -10.81 -12.70
CA MET A 97 -4.85 -11.40 -11.40
C MET A 97 -6.32 -11.15 -11.03
N ALA A 98 -6.83 -9.94 -11.21
CA ALA A 98 -8.24 -9.63 -10.97
C ALA A 98 -9.19 -10.51 -11.80
N LYS A 99 -8.86 -10.78 -13.07
CA LYS A 99 -9.64 -11.69 -13.92
C LYS A 99 -9.61 -13.13 -13.40
N CYS A 100 -8.46 -13.61 -12.94
CA CYS A 100 -8.33 -14.97 -12.39
C CYS A 100 -9.08 -15.16 -11.07
N LEU A 101 -9.28 -14.09 -10.30
CA LEU A 101 -9.93 -14.14 -8.98
C LEU A 101 -11.43 -13.84 -9.02
N LYS A 102 -11.93 -13.18 -10.07
CA LYS A 102 -13.28 -12.60 -10.16
C LYS A 102 -14.40 -13.56 -9.71
N ASP A 103 -14.34 -14.82 -10.15
CA ASP A 103 -15.39 -15.82 -9.92
C ASP A 103 -15.00 -16.86 -8.85
N ASP A 104 -13.87 -16.67 -8.16
CA ASP A 104 -13.37 -17.54 -7.11
C ASP A 104 -13.30 -16.79 -5.78
N ILE A 105 -14.39 -16.89 -5.01
CA ILE A 105 -14.57 -16.18 -3.73
C ILE A 105 -13.50 -16.60 -2.72
N GLU A 106 -13.14 -17.89 -2.67
CA GLU A 106 -12.19 -18.40 -1.70
C GLU A 106 -10.77 -17.89 -1.99
N LYS A 107 -10.32 -17.94 -3.26
CA LYS A 107 -9.04 -17.33 -3.65
C LYS A 107 -9.02 -15.82 -3.43
N SER A 108 -10.14 -15.14 -3.73
CA SER A 108 -10.28 -13.70 -3.46
C SER A 108 -10.14 -13.38 -1.98
N LYS A 109 -10.73 -14.20 -1.09
CA LYS A 109 -10.57 -14.07 0.37
C LYS A 109 -9.12 -14.27 0.80
N LEU A 110 -8.42 -15.28 0.26
CA LEU A 110 -7.02 -15.54 0.61
C LEU A 110 -6.12 -14.34 0.26
N MET A 111 -6.22 -13.82 -0.97
CA MET A 111 -5.50 -12.61 -1.38
C MET A 111 -5.82 -11.43 -0.47
N ALA A 112 -7.11 -11.20 -0.20
CA ALA A 112 -7.54 -10.10 0.64
C ALA A 112 -7.08 -10.25 2.09
N THR A 113 -6.99 -11.48 2.61
CA THR A 113 -6.41 -11.79 3.93
C THR A 113 -4.93 -11.41 3.98
N LEU A 114 -4.13 -11.83 2.99
CA LEU A 114 -2.70 -11.47 2.93
C LEU A 114 -2.51 -9.95 2.90
N MET A 115 -3.25 -9.25 2.04
CA MET A 115 -3.09 -7.81 1.88
C MET A 115 -3.60 -7.03 3.08
N ARG A 116 -4.73 -7.42 3.69
CA ARG A 116 -5.18 -6.78 4.93
C ARG A 116 -4.20 -6.99 6.08
N ASP A 117 -3.68 -8.21 6.24
CA ASP A 117 -2.68 -8.52 7.26
C ASP A 117 -1.40 -7.70 7.06
N THR A 118 -0.85 -7.75 5.84
CA THR A 118 0.37 -7.03 5.47
C THR A 118 0.24 -5.52 5.68
N LEU A 119 -0.88 -4.92 5.25
CA LEU A 119 -1.11 -3.48 5.42
C LEU A 119 -1.51 -3.08 6.85
N LYS A 120 -2.02 -4.01 7.65
CA LYS A 120 -2.22 -3.79 9.08
C LYS A 120 -0.86 -3.73 9.78
N ARG A 121 0.00 -4.73 9.52
CA ARG A 121 1.35 -4.81 10.07
C ARG A 121 2.23 -3.64 9.65
N LEU A 122 2.12 -3.20 8.38
CA LEU A 122 2.76 -1.98 7.89
C LEU A 122 2.40 -0.75 8.74
N LYS A 123 1.12 -0.60 9.11
CA LYS A 123 0.63 0.49 9.97
C LYS A 123 1.09 0.36 11.42
N GLU A 124 1.39 -0.86 11.87
CA GLU A 124 1.78 -1.18 13.24
C GLU A 124 3.32 -1.28 13.41
N LEU A 125 4.08 -0.98 12.36
CA LEU A 125 5.54 -0.97 12.42
C LEU A 125 6.05 -0.03 13.53
N PRO A 126 7.18 -0.36 14.18
CA PRO A 126 7.77 0.48 15.23
C PRO A 126 8.53 1.70 14.64
N MET A 127 8.09 2.22 13.49
CA MET A 127 8.69 3.34 12.76
C MET A 127 7.63 4.05 11.91
N LEU A 128 7.88 5.30 11.56
CA LEU A 128 6.92 6.10 10.78
C LEU A 128 6.88 5.65 9.33
N SER A 129 5.70 5.63 8.73
CA SER A 129 5.50 5.27 7.33
C SER A 129 4.93 6.42 6.53
N VAL A 130 5.53 6.69 5.37
CA VAL A 130 5.16 7.77 4.46
C VAL A 130 4.83 7.18 3.10
N ALA A 131 3.62 7.45 2.59
CA ALA A 131 3.30 7.24 1.19
C ALA A 131 3.63 8.51 0.40
N PHE A 132 4.65 8.46 -0.45
CA PHE A 132 4.94 9.54 -1.39
C PHE A 132 4.25 9.29 -2.74
N ILE A 133 3.22 10.08 -3.01
CA ILE A 133 2.34 9.97 -4.17
C ILE A 133 2.81 10.97 -5.24
N GLU A 134 3.79 10.57 -6.06
CA GLU A 134 4.34 11.40 -7.15
C GLU A 134 3.40 11.50 -8.37
N GLY A 135 2.39 10.64 -8.44
CA GLY A 135 1.43 10.58 -9.55
C GLY A 135 0.13 9.94 -9.12
N LYS A 136 -0.34 8.90 -9.83
CA LYS A 136 -1.63 8.31 -9.51
C LYS A 136 -1.55 7.16 -8.52
N ALA A 137 -2.43 7.18 -7.52
CA ALA A 137 -2.72 6.06 -6.63
C ALA A 137 -4.18 5.65 -6.82
N LEU A 138 -4.43 4.46 -7.38
CA LEU A 138 -5.79 4.03 -7.78
C LEU A 138 -6.14 2.67 -7.19
N GLY A 139 -7.41 2.49 -6.82
CA GLY A 139 -7.93 1.21 -6.31
C GLY A 139 -7.12 0.72 -5.10
N GLY A 140 -6.61 -0.51 -5.17
CA GLY A 140 -5.70 -1.07 -4.17
C GLY A 140 -4.43 -0.22 -3.91
N GLY A 141 -3.99 0.57 -4.89
CA GLY A 141 -2.86 1.49 -4.73
C GLY A 141 -3.23 2.69 -3.87
N ALA A 142 -4.46 3.21 -4.01
CA ALA A 142 -5.01 4.19 -3.06
C ALA A 142 -5.23 3.56 -1.69
N GLU A 143 -5.62 2.28 -1.61
CA GLU A 143 -5.75 1.60 -0.33
C GLU A 143 -4.42 1.47 0.42
N LEU A 144 -3.32 1.21 -0.28
CA LEU A 144 -1.98 1.13 0.28
C LEU A 144 -1.59 2.44 0.98
N THR A 145 -1.88 3.61 0.40
CA THR A 145 -1.52 4.90 1.01
C THR A 145 -2.23 5.15 2.35
N THR A 146 -3.39 4.52 2.58
CA THR A 146 -4.14 4.63 3.85
C THR A 146 -3.52 3.82 4.98
N ALA A 147 -2.62 2.89 4.65
CA ALA A 147 -1.88 2.11 5.64
C ALA A 147 -0.66 2.85 6.18
N CYS A 148 -0.19 3.88 5.48
CA CYS A 148 0.90 4.73 5.95
C CYS A 148 0.41 5.75 6.98
N ASP A 149 1.29 6.19 7.88
CA ASP A 149 1.01 7.25 8.85
C ASP A 149 0.74 8.57 8.13
N PHE A 150 1.66 8.94 7.23
CA PHE A 150 1.63 10.17 6.47
C PHE A 150 1.49 9.92 4.96
N ARG A 151 0.92 10.91 4.28
CA ARG A 151 0.82 10.96 2.82
C ARG A 151 1.40 12.28 2.34
N ILE A 152 2.37 12.21 1.45
CA ILE A 152 2.95 13.37 0.77
C ILE A 152 2.60 13.27 -0.71
N VAL A 153 2.19 14.38 -1.31
CA VAL A 153 1.73 14.42 -2.70
C VAL A 153 2.64 15.31 -3.55
N ALA A 154 2.88 14.91 -4.80
CA ALA A 154 3.36 15.83 -5.83
C ALA A 154 2.21 16.69 -6.39
N PRO A 155 2.49 17.86 -7.00
CA PRO A 155 1.45 18.72 -7.57
C PRO A 155 0.53 18.01 -8.57
N ASN A 156 1.03 17.04 -9.32
CA ASN A 156 0.31 16.24 -10.31
C ASN A 156 -0.32 14.95 -9.74
N ALA A 157 -0.33 14.77 -8.41
CA ALA A 157 -0.88 13.57 -7.79
C ALA A 157 -2.41 13.47 -7.96
N GLU A 158 -2.89 12.25 -8.20
CA GLU A 158 -4.32 11.93 -8.27
C GLU A 158 -4.62 10.63 -7.50
N ILE A 159 -5.58 10.68 -6.59
CA ILE A 159 -5.95 9.54 -5.74
C ILE A 159 -7.38 9.12 -6.04
N GLY A 160 -7.63 7.82 -6.23
CA GLY A 160 -8.94 7.32 -6.61
C GLY A 160 -9.31 5.97 -6.00
N PHE A 161 -10.35 5.94 -5.17
CA PHE A 161 -10.96 4.71 -4.65
C PHE A 161 -12.02 4.18 -5.63
N VAL A 162 -11.57 3.56 -6.72
CA VAL A 162 -12.41 3.25 -7.90
C VAL A 162 -13.23 1.95 -7.83
N HIS A 163 -13.31 1.30 -6.68
CA HIS A 163 -13.89 -0.05 -6.51
C HIS A 163 -15.35 -0.17 -6.98
N ILE A 164 -16.18 0.87 -6.75
CA ILE A 164 -17.59 0.86 -7.15
C ILE A 164 -17.77 0.73 -8.67
N LYS A 165 -16.82 1.22 -9.48
CA LYS A 165 -16.84 1.06 -10.95
C LYS A 165 -16.69 -0.40 -11.39
N MET A 166 -16.17 -1.25 -10.51
CA MET A 166 -15.97 -2.68 -10.73
C MET A 166 -17.01 -3.53 -9.98
N GLY A 167 -17.96 -2.91 -9.25
CA GLY A 167 -18.96 -3.62 -8.45
C GLY A 167 -18.37 -4.36 -7.23
N ILE A 168 -17.20 -3.94 -6.74
CA ILE A 168 -16.52 -4.55 -5.59
C ILE A 168 -16.32 -3.54 -4.47
N THR A 169 -16.01 -4.03 -3.27
CA THR A 169 -15.59 -3.21 -2.13
C THR A 169 -14.06 -3.16 -1.98
N SER A 170 -13.58 -2.33 -1.06
CA SER A 170 -12.18 -2.26 -0.64
C SER A 170 -11.72 -3.61 -0.08
N ALA A 171 -10.76 -4.25 -0.74
CA ALA A 171 -10.28 -5.58 -0.36
C ALA A 171 -9.08 -5.50 0.60
N PHE A 172 -8.29 -4.41 0.53
CA PHE A 172 -7.06 -4.25 1.30
C PHE A 172 -7.29 -3.51 2.64
N GLY A 173 -8.55 -3.25 3.01
CA GLY A 173 -8.93 -2.73 4.32
C GLY A 173 -8.96 -1.20 4.44
N ALA A 174 -8.89 -0.47 3.31
CA ALA A 174 -8.94 1.00 3.34
C ALA A 174 -10.23 1.57 3.92
N GLY A 175 -11.38 0.89 3.82
CA GLY A 175 -12.66 1.42 4.31
C GLY A 175 -12.60 1.91 5.76
N ALA A 176 -12.08 1.08 6.68
CA ALA A 176 -11.95 1.47 8.08
C ALA A 176 -10.88 2.57 8.30
N ARG A 177 -9.74 2.47 7.61
CA ARG A 177 -8.64 3.45 7.72
C ARG A 177 -9.06 4.83 7.20
N LEU A 178 -9.80 4.87 6.09
CA LEU A 178 -10.34 6.10 5.54
C LEU A 178 -11.33 6.79 6.47
N VAL A 179 -12.21 6.03 7.13
CA VAL A 179 -13.17 6.62 8.07
C VAL A 179 -12.45 7.27 9.25
N GLN A 180 -11.34 6.68 9.71
CA GLN A 180 -10.47 7.30 10.72
C GLN A 180 -9.78 8.58 10.21
N LEU A 181 -9.39 8.62 8.94
CA LEU A 181 -8.70 9.77 8.33
C LEU A 181 -9.64 10.95 8.03
N LEU A 182 -10.81 10.69 7.44
CA LEU A 182 -11.65 11.73 6.82
C LEU A 182 -13.06 11.82 7.40
N GLY A 183 -13.43 10.90 8.28
CA GLY A 183 -14.79 10.78 8.79
C GLY A 183 -15.77 10.13 7.79
N TYR A 184 -16.83 9.53 8.33
CA TYR A 184 -17.74 8.67 7.57
C TYR A 184 -18.37 9.33 6.34
N SER A 185 -18.91 10.55 6.48
CA SER A 185 -19.64 11.21 5.39
C SER A 185 -18.76 11.53 4.18
N LYS A 186 -17.52 11.98 4.41
CA LYS A 186 -16.57 12.29 3.35
C LYS A 186 -16.10 11.02 2.65
N VAL A 187 -15.85 9.95 3.42
CA VAL A 187 -15.50 8.65 2.84
C VAL A 187 -16.61 8.12 1.95
N LEU A 188 -17.87 8.17 2.39
CA LEU A 188 -18.99 7.70 1.57
C LEU A 188 -19.03 8.46 0.24
N GLU A 189 -18.93 9.79 0.27
CA GLU A 189 -18.88 10.63 -0.93
C GLU A 189 -17.75 10.23 -1.90
N ILE A 190 -16.53 10.03 -1.37
CA ILE A 190 -15.36 9.64 -2.17
C ILE A 190 -15.54 8.25 -2.80
N ILE A 191 -15.94 7.25 -2.01
CA ILE A 191 -15.99 5.85 -2.50
C ILE A 191 -17.20 5.60 -3.41
N THR A 192 -18.33 6.29 -3.21
CA THR A 192 -19.51 6.11 -4.06
C THR A 192 -19.41 6.89 -5.37
N SER A 193 -18.70 8.02 -5.39
CA SER A 193 -18.48 8.77 -6.63
C SER A 193 -17.35 8.18 -7.48
N ALA A 194 -16.36 7.53 -6.86
CA ALA A 194 -15.14 7.06 -7.51
C ALA A 194 -14.45 8.13 -8.38
N ARG A 195 -14.60 9.41 -7.97
CA ARG A 195 -13.88 10.53 -8.56
C ARG A 195 -12.42 10.52 -8.12
N LEU A 196 -11.58 11.24 -8.86
CA LEU A 196 -10.20 11.45 -8.48
C LEU A 196 -10.12 12.67 -7.55
N ILE A 197 -9.33 12.52 -6.49
CA ILE A 197 -8.93 13.58 -5.57
C ILE A 197 -7.57 14.07 -6.06
N ASN A 198 -7.47 15.34 -6.43
CA ASN A 198 -6.18 15.92 -6.83
C ASN A 198 -5.33 16.30 -5.61
N SER A 199 -4.08 16.66 -5.85
CA SER A 199 -3.11 17.02 -4.79
C SER A 199 -3.57 18.14 -3.87
N VAL A 200 -4.20 19.20 -4.40
CA VAL A 200 -4.69 20.35 -3.61
C VAL A 200 -5.83 19.90 -2.71
N GLU A 201 -6.82 19.24 -3.28
CA GLU A 201 -7.96 18.73 -2.52
C GLU A 201 -7.51 17.72 -1.46
N ALA A 202 -6.53 16.86 -1.77
CA ALA A 202 -5.99 15.90 -0.83
C ALA A 202 -5.46 16.59 0.44
N ILE A 203 -4.80 17.74 0.31
CA ILE A 203 -4.37 18.56 1.46
C ILE A 203 -5.58 19.17 2.18
N GLU A 204 -6.49 19.80 1.43
CA GLU A 204 -7.65 20.52 2.00
C GLU A 204 -8.57 19.62 2.83
N ILE A 205 -8.80 18.39 2.39
CA ILE A 205 -9.66 17.45 3.10
C ILE A 205 -8.94 16.70 4.23
N GLY A 206 -7.63 16.95 4.42
CA GLY A 206 -6.82 16.25 5.42
C GLY A 206 -6.39 14.83 5.04
N PHE A 207 -6.50 14.47 3.76
CA PHE A 207 -6.00 13.18 3.27
C PHE A 207 -4.48 13.17 3.17
N ALA A 208 -3.87 14.22 2.64
CA ALA A 208 -2.42 14.39 2.55
C ALA A 208 -1.93 15.42 3.57
N ASN A 209 -0.67 15.27 3.99
CA ASN A 209 -0.05 16.06 5.06
C ASN A 209 0.90 17.14 4.50
N TYR A 210 1.48 16.89 3.34
CA TYR A 210 2.44 17.80 2.71
C TYR A 210 2.38 17.67 1.19
N MET A 211 2.68 18.77 0.51
CA MET A 211 2.87 18.81 -0.94
C MET A 211 4.28 19.29 -1.23
N VAL A 212 5.04 18.48 -1.97
CA VAL A 212 6.42 18.80 -2.36
C VAL A 212 6.46 20.03 -3.28
N LYS A 213 7.52 20.82 -3.15
CA LYS A 213 7.66 22.13 -3.80
C LYS A 213 8.82 22.21 -4.78
N ARG A 214 9.83 21.33 -4.66
CA ARG A 214 11.01 21.31 -5.54
C ARG A 214 10.68 20.75 -6.93
N SER A 215 11.69 20.62 -7.80
CA SER A 215 11.53 19.96 -9.08
C SER A 215 11.38 18.44 -8.91
N ALA A 216 10.79 17.77 -9.90
CA ALA A 216 10.52 16.34 -9.84
C ALA A 216 11.77 15.46 -9.58
N GLU A 217 12.92 15.87 -10.09
CA GLU A 217 14.21 15.19 -9.85
C GLU A 217 14.63 15.18 -8.38
N ASN A 218 14.09 16.09 -7.57
CA ASN A 218 14.45 16.26 -6.16
C ASN A 218 13.34 15.85 -5.18
N TYR A 219 12.20 15.35 -5.67
CA TYR A 219 11.07 15.07 -4.79
C TYR A 219 11.39 14.06 -3.70
N LEU A 220 12.03 12.94 -4.03
CA LEU A 220 12.35 11.92 -3.03
C LEU A 220 13.32 12.44 -1.96
N ASN A 221 14.25 13.31 -2.34
CA ASN A 221 15.16 13.96 -1.39
C ASN A 221 14.39 14.94 -0.48
N GLU A 222 13.47 15.74 -1.05
CA GLU A 222 12.60 16.61 -0.25
C GLU A 222 11.74 15.82 0.75
N VAL A 223 11.22 14.67 0.34
CA VAL A 223 10.44 13.77 1.22
C VAL A 223 11.30 13.18 2.34
N LYS A 224 12.57 12.87 2.08
CA LYS A 224 13.51 12.40 3.11
C LYS A 224 13.89 13.51 4.10
N GLU A 225 13.92 14.76 3.65
CA GLU A 225 14.22 15.92 4.50
C GLU A 225 13.02 16.38 5.34
N TRP A 226 11.80 16.16 4.86
CA TRP A 226 10.54 16.47 5.55
C TRP A 226 10.28 15.53 6.73
#